data_AF-A0AAE0H754-F1
#
_entry.id   AF-A0AAE0H754-F1
#
_cell.length_a   1.000
_cell.length_b   1.000
_cell.length_c   1.000
_cell.angle_alpha   90.00
_cell.angle_beta   90.00
_cell.angle_gamma   90.00
#
_symmetry.space_group_name_H-M   'P 1'
#
loop_
_entity.id
_entity.type
_entity.pdbx_description
1 polymer ?
#
loop_
_entity_poly.entity_id
_entity_poly.type
_entity_poly.pdbx_seq_one_letter_code
_entity_poly.pdbx_strand_id
1 'polypeptide(L)'
;MVVESGKDRPVELALSNNVNTLYTSSAESVFGLDMTPRVATFRVNHAIIANMRLRKMPRGPKSSPTVSQIRAFDPANLTDHAAPYSLISDGVVLDWGLRNSVGVGEHPVTTGIYGVDDSVDGVKRNGHDVHENNPVEEFNVFGYLNGTVMANQGANIRYPRCFAVWQVDKILDNDGLVITKQISMQENTTLQDGTCASDYIPPD
;
A
#
# COMPACT_ATOMS: atom_id res chain seq x y z
N MET A 1 27.60 -1.93 -5.15
CA MET A 1 27.12 -2.71 -4.01
C MET A 1 26.42 -3.94 -4.60
N VAL A 2 26.81 -5.15 -4.20
CA VAL A 2 26.15 -6.37 -4.70
C VAL A 2 24.99 -6.68 -3.75
N VAL A 3 23.76 -6.45 -4.20
CA VAL A 3 22.56 -6.85 -3.46
C VAL A 3 22.26 -8.30 -3.82
N GLU A 4 22.80 -9.24 -3.06
CA GLU A 4 22.52 -10.66 -3.25
C GLU A 4 21.18 -11.06 -2.56
N SER A 5 20.55 -12.16 -3.00
CA SER A 5 19.25 -12.64 -2.45
C SER A 5 19.41 -13.68 -1.32
N GLY A 6 18.46 -13.72 -0.37
CA GLY A 6 18.47 -14.68 0.76
C GLY A 6 17.37 -14.44 1.80
N LYS A 7 16.92 -15.51 2.46
CA LYS A 7 15.70 -15.57 3.29
C LYS A 7 15.72 -14.70 4.57
N ASP A 8 16.91 -14.28 5.01
CA ASP A 8 17.16 -13.50 6.23
C ASP A 8 17.78 -12.12 5.97
N ARG A 9 17.62 -11.58 4.75
CA ARG A 9 18.22 -10.29 4.38
C ARG A 9 17.33 -9.10 4.70
N PRO A 10 17.93 -7.94 5.01
CA PRO A 10 17.21 -6.69 5.17
C PRO A 10 16.55 -6.25 3.85
N VAL A 11 15.35 -5.66 3.98
CA VAL A 11 14.51 -5.16 2.89
C VAL A 11 14.95 -3.72 2.63
N GLU A 12 15.70 -3.50 1.56
CA GLU A 12 16.50 -2.28 1.36
C GLU A 12 16.34 -1.69 -0.05
N LEU A 13 16.65 -0.39 -0.14
CA LEU A 13 16.77 0.36 -1.39
C LEU A 13 18.20 0.88 -1.55
N ALA A 14 18.87 0.51 -2.64
CA ALA A 14 20.26 0.89 -2.91
C ALA A 14 20.48 1.23 -4.39
N LEU A 15 21.51 2.04 -4.68
CA LEU A 15 21.96 2.31 -6.05
C LEU A 15 23.15 1.43 -6.43
N SER A 16 23.25 1.10 -7.73
CA SER A 16 24.45 0.52 -8.31
C SER A 16 25.63 1.50 -8.22
N ASN A 17 26.85 0.98 -8.24
CA ASN A 17 28.09 1.79 -8.19
C ASN A 17 28.26 2.78 -9.37
N ASN A 18 27.43 2.65 -10.40
CA ASN A 18 27.42 3.54 -11.55
C ASN A 18 26.17 4.42 -11.57
N VAL A 19 25.37 4.39 -10.50
CA VAL A 19 24.15 5.19 -10.27
C VAL A 19 23.07 5.01 -11.35
N ASN A 20 23.17 3.96 -12.17
CA ASN A 20 22.26 3.71 -13.28
C ASN A 20 21.17 2.66 -12.95
N THR A 21 21.26 1.99 -11.81
CA THR A 21 20.32 0.93 -11.43
C THR A 21 19.93 1.12 -9.99
N LEU A 22 18.62 1.15 -9.74
CA LEU A 22 18.06 1.11 -8.39
C LEU A 22 17.70 -0.34 -8.06
N TYR A 23 18.28 -0.85 -6.98
CA TYR A 23 17.98 -2.16 -6.44
C TYR A 23 16.98 -2.03 -5.31
N THR A 24 15.90 -2.79 -5.40
CA THR A 24 14.98 -3.01 -4.28
C THR A 24 15.13 -4.47 -3.84
N SER A 25 15.44 -4.71 -2.57
CA SER A 25 15.45 -6.06 -2.02
C SER A 25 14.22 -6.28 -1.15
N SER A 26 13.66 -7.47 -1.28
CA SER A 26 12.78 -8.07 -0.30
C SER A 26 13.48 -9.26 0.34
N ALA A 27 12.90 -9.80 1.41
CA ALA A 27 13.39 -11.01 2.06
C ALA A 27 13.33 -12.28 1.15
N GLU A 28 12.81 -12.18 -0.07
CA GLU A 28 12.62 -13.32 -0.99
C GLU A 28 13.22 -13.09 -2.37
N SER A 29 13.34 -11.85 -2.81
CA SER A 29 13.80 -11.49 -4.16
C SER A 29 14.49 -10.13 -4.16
N VAL A 30 15.44 -9.97 -5.08
CA VAL A 30 16.03 -8.68 -5.40
C VAL A 30 15.52 -8.29 -6.78
N PHE A 31 14.93 -7.11 -6.89
CA PHE A 31 14.54 -6.52 -8.16
C PHE A 31 15.53 -5.41 -8.51
N GLY A 32 16.06 -5.45 -9.73
CA GLY A 32 16.85 -4.37 -10.29
C GLY A 32 16.01 -3.61 -11.31
N LEU A 33 15.83 -2.32 -11.08
CA LEU A 33 15.23 -1.41 -12.05
C LEU A 33 16.36 -0.61 -12.68
N ASP A 34 16.61 -0.88 -13.95
CA ASP A 34 17.43 0.02 -14.76
C ASP A 34 16.72 1.39 -14.77
N MET A 35 17.42 2.43 -14.34
CA MET A 35 16.87 3.78 -14.30
C MET A 35 16.74 4.38 -15.71
N THR A 36 17.12 3.64 -16.75
CA THR A 36 16.68 3.92 -18.12
C THR A 36 15.17 3.60 -18.27
N PRO A 37 14.38 4.52 -18.85
CA PRO A 37 12.99 4.73 -18.45
C PRO A 37 12.04 3.70 -19.07
N ARG A 38 11.68 2.60 -18.39
CA ARG A 38 10.58 1.72 -18.86
C ARG A 38 9.66 1.07 -17.81
N VAL A 39 9.97 1.03 -16.50
CA VAL A 39 9.16 0.20 -15.55
C VAL A 39 8.84 0.89 -14.21
N ALA A 40 9.36 2.09 -13.95
CA ALA A 40 9.00 2.88 -12.77
C ALA A 40 8.93 4.37 -13.13
N THR A 41 7.96 5.08 -12.55
CA THR A 41 7.77 6.52 -12.75
C THR A 41 8.79 7.28 -11.90
N PHE A 42 10.03 7.35 -12.38
CA PHE A 42 11.05 8.23 -11.79
C PHE A 42 10.83 9.64 -12.33
N ARG A 43 10.33 10.56 -11.48
CA ARG A 43 10.67 11.97 -11.64
C ARG A 43 11.94 12.23 -10.85
N VAL A 44 12.75 13.16 -11.34
CA VAL A 44 14.19 13.32 -11.05
C VAL A 44 14.55 13.59 -9.57
N ASN A 45 13.59 13.60 -8.63
CA ASN A 45 13.84 13.93 -7.22
C ASN A 45 13.26 12.93 -6.21
N HIS A 46 12.55 11.88 -6.63
CA HIS A 46 11.97 10.90 -5.69
C HIS A 46 11.74 9.52 -6.31
N ALA A 47 11.84 8.49 -5.48
CA ALA A 47 11.45 7.12 -5.79
C ALA A 47 10.24 6.72 -4.93
N ILE A 48 9.18 6.22 -5.55
CA ILE A 48 7.98 5.75 -4.85
C ILE A 48 7.99 4.22 -4.89
N ILE A 49 7.85 3.60 -3.71
CA ILE A 49 7.88 2.15 -3.55
C ILE A 49 6.65 1.70 -2.79
N ALA A 50 5.94 0.73 -3.38
CA ALA A 50 4.93 -0.04 -2.67
C ALA A 50 5.60 -1.18 -1.90
N ASN A 51 5.54 -1.15 -0.57
CA ASN A 51 6.09 -2.22 0.27
C ASN A 51 4.96 -3.19 0.67
N MET A 52 5.01 -4.37 0.06
CA MET A 52 3.97 -5.39 0.15
C MET A 52 4.57 -6.62 0.82
N ARG A 53 3.99 -7.07 1.93
CA ARG A 53 4.28 -8.42 2.43
C ARG A 53 3.08 -8.99 3.15
N LEU A 54 2.52 -10.07 2.60
CA LEU A 54 2.05 -11.25 3.32
C LEU A 54 1.82 -12.42 2.35
N ARG A 55 2.79 -13.36 2.27
CA ARG A 55 2.65 -14.63 1.53
C ARG A 55 1.74 -15.67 2.22
N LYS A 56 1.20 -15.37 3.40
CA LYS A 56 0.19 -16.15 4.12
C LYS A 56 -0.13 -15.42 5.41
N MET A 57 -1.28 -14.75 5.52
CA MET A 57 -1.86 -14.54 6.85
C MET A 57 -2.49 -15.87 7.31
N PRO A 58 -2.17 -16.36 8.52
CA PRO A 58 -3.15 -17.12 9.29
C PRO A 58 -4.37 -16.22 9.48
N ARG A 59 -5.59 -16.76 9.40
CA ARG A 59 -6.84 -16.04 9.71
C ARG A 59 -6.67 -15.20 11.00
N GLY A 60 -6.42 -13.89 10.90
CA GLY A 60 -6.20 -13.01 12.05
C GLY A 60 -5.62 -11.61 11.71
N PRO A 61 -5.83 -10.59 12.57
CA PRO A 61 -5.72 -9.17 12.19
C PRO A 61 -4.40 -8.54 12.62
N LYS A 62 -3.32 -8.71 11.85
CA LYS A 62 -2.06 -7.96 12.10
C LYS A 62 -1.58 -7.24 10.84
N SER A 63 -2.04 -6.00 10.64
CA SER A 63 -1.22 -4.99 9.95
C SER A 63 -0.48 -4.17 11.00
N SER A 64 0.81 -3.95 10.77
CA SER A 64 1.62 -2.95 11.46
C SER A 64 2.06 -1.91 10.42
N PRO A 65 2.45 -0.69 10.81
CA PRO A 65 2.98 0.35 9.89
C PRO A 65 4.26 -0.04 9.13
N THR A 66 4.69 -1.29 9.26
CA THR A 66 5.89 -1.86 8.66
C THR A 66 5.59 -2.68 7.40
N VAL A 67 4.34 -3.08 7.17
CA VAL A 67 3.86 -3.85 6.00
C VAL A 67 2.55 -3.25 5.49
N SER A 68 2.22 -3.43 4.20
CA SER A 68 0.98 -2.92 3.60
C SER A 68 0.93 -1.38 3.52
N GLN A 69 1.91 -0.80 2.85
CA GLN A 69 2.11 0.66 2.78
C GLN A 69 2.76 1.13 1.48
N ILE A 70 2.57 2.40 1.15
CA ILE A 70 3.29 3.13 0.10
C ILE A 70 4.24 4.12 0.77
N ARG A 71 5.51 4.09 0.36
CA ARG A 71 6.54 5.02 0.84
C ARG A 71 7.24 5.74 -0.31
N ALA A 72 7.67 6.96 -0.03
CA ALA A 72 8.53 7.73 -0.91
C ALA A 72 9.92 7.91 -0.30
N PHE A 73 10.94 7.80 -1.13
CA PHE A 73 12.34 7.94 -0.78
C PHE A 73 12.98 9.01 -1.66
N ASP A 74 13.91 9.76 -1.08
CA ASP A 74 14.70 10.73 -1.83
C ASP A 74 16.00 10.07 -2.31
N PRO A 75 16.11 9.71 -3.60
CA PRO A 75 17.29 9.05 -4.13
C PRO A 75 18.51 9.98 -4.15
N ALA A 76 18.37 11.31 -3.99
CA ALA A 76 19.51 12.21 -3.98
C ALA A 76 20.46 11.96 -2.80
N ASN A 77 19.97 11.35 -1.72
CA ASN A 77 20.79 10.97 -0.57
C ASN A 77 21.41 9.57 -0.71
N LEU A 78 20.97 8.77 -1.69
CA LEU A 78 21.61 7.52 -2.04
C LEU A 78 22.82 7.84 -2.93
N THR A 79 24.02 7.70 -2.36
CA THR A 79 25.29 7.81 -3.09
C THR A 79 26.02 6.48 -3.05
N ASP A 80 27.08 6.29 -3.85
CA ASP A 80 27.89 5.06 -3.87
C ASP A 80 28.51 4.69 -2.51
N HIS A 81 28.51 5.62 -1.55
CA HIS A 81 29.02 5.44 -0.19
C HIS A 81 27.93 5.56 0.89
N ALA A 82 26.70 5.89 0.53
CA ALA A 82 25.60 5.96 1.47
C ALA A 82 25.17 4.56 1.90
N ALA A 83 24.69 4.44 3.14
CA ALA A 83 23.94 3.25 3.54
C ALA A 83 22.64 3.16 2.72
N PRO A 84 22.19 1.96 2.34
CA PRO A 84 20.87 1.77 1.75
C PRO A 84 19.78 2.31 2.65
N TYR A 85 18.63 2.70 2.06
CA TYR A 85 17.45 2.93 2.86
C TYR A 85 16.85 1.61 3.31
N SER A 86 16.43 1.55 4.57
CA SER A 86 15.52 0.55 5.10
C SER A 86 14.10 0.84 4.59
N LEU A 87 13.51 -0.11 3.87
CA LEU A 87 12.12 0.01 3.37
C LEU A 87 11.07 -0.09 4.48
N ILE A 88 11.49 -0.32 5.72
CA ILE A 88 10.63 -0.46 6.90
C ILE A 88 10.66 0.80 7.76
N SER A 89 11.84 1.39 7.98
CA SER A 89 12.03 2.53 8.89
C SER A 89 12.21 3.86 8.17
N ASP A 90 12.74 3.85 6.95
CA ASP A 90 13.12 5.07 6.25
C ASP A 90 12.05 5.48 5.24
N GLY A 91 12.25 6.64 4.62
CA GLY A 91 11.29 7.22 3.69
C GLY A 91 10.06 7.81 4.37
N VAL A 92 9.28 8.54 3.58
CA VAL A 92 8.01 9.15 4.00
C VAL A 92 6.89 8.15 3.72
N VAL A 93 6.08 7.83 4.73
CA VAL A 93 4.83 7.08 4.53
C VAL A 93 3.83 7.97 3.82
N LEU A 94 3.49 7.60 2.59
CA LEU A 94 2.42 8.25 1.85
C LEU A 94 1.07 7.68 2.24
N ASP A 95 1.02 6.37 2.50
CA ASP A 95 -0.17 5.71 3.01
C ASP A 95 0.12 4.33 3.60
N TRP A 96 -0.74 3.83 4.50
CA TRP A 96 -0.64 2.45 5.03
C TRP A 96 -2.01 1.86 5.37
N GLY A 97 -2.09 0.53 5.48
CA GLY A 97 -3.38 -0.16 5.49
C GLY A 97 -3.90 -0.44 4.07
N LEU A 98 -2.99 -0.72 3.14
CA LEU A 98 -3.29 -1.15 1.77
C LEU A 98 -2.99 -2.63 1.61
N ARG A 99 -3.92 -3.44 1.10
CA ARG A 99 -3.66 -4.88 0.99
C ARG A 99 -2.59 -5.12 -0.07
N ASN A 100 -2.82 -4.66 -1.29
CA ASN A 100 -1.97 -4.99 -2.43
C ASN A 100 -1.96 -3.90 -3.53
N SER A 101 -1.49 -2.69 -3.19
CA SER A 101 -1.37 -1.57 -4.14
C SER A 101 -0.17 -1.68 -5.08
N VAL A 102 -0.25 -2.56 -6.08
CA VAL A 102 0.85 -2.80 -7.06
C VAL A 102 0.97 -1.65 -8.06
N GLY A 103 -0.16 -1.10 -8.51
CA GLY A 103 -0.17 0.02 -9.46
C GLY A 103 -0.08 1.33 -8.72
N VAL A 104 0.98 2.11 -8.95
CA VAL A 104 1.16 3.47 -8.41
C VAL A 104 1.59 4.41 -9.53
N GLY A 105 0.98 5.59 -9.59
CA GLY A 105 1.26 6.61 -10.60
C GLY A 105 1.25 8.02 -10.01
N GLU A 106 1.95 8.93 -10.68
CA GLU A 106 1.94 10.35 -10.35
C GLU A 106 1.26 11.14 -11.47
N HIS A 107 0.27 11.96 -11.12
CA HIS A 107 -0.42 12.78 -12.08
C HIS A 107 0.49 13.95 -12.54
N PRO A 108 0.67 14.18 -13.86
CA PRO A 108 1.78 14.98 -14.34
C PRO A 108 1.67 16.49 -14.12
N VAL A 109 0.48 16.99 -13.77
CA VAL A 109 0.23 18.43 -13.55
C VAL A 109 0.06 18.72 -12.06
N THR A 110 -0.86 18.02 -11.41
CA THR A 110 -1.14 18.16 -9.98
C THR A 110 -0.08 17.52 -9.09
N THR A 111 0.77 16.63 -9.63
CA THR A 111 1.76 15.82 -8.89
C THR A 111 1.16 14.95 -7.78
N GLY A 112 -0.16 14.73 -7.83
CA GLY A 112 -0.83 13.81 -6.91
C GLY A 112 -0.38 12.40 -7.18
N ILE A 113 -0.21 11.62 -6.12
CA ILE A 113 0.17 10.22 -6.18
C ILE A 113 -1.08 9.39 -6.01
N TYR A 114 -1.29 8.45 -6.92
CA TYR A 114 -2.47 7.62 -6.99
C TYR A 114 -2.06 6.16 -7.06
N GLY A 115 -2.92 5.26 -6.58
CA GLY A 115 -2.71 3.84 -6.79
C GLY A 115 -4.00 3.05 -6.86
N VAL A 116 -3.88 1.84 -7.37
CA VAL A 116 -4.95 0.84 -7.37
C VAL A 116 -4.63 -0.24 -6.36
N ASP A 117 -5.53 -0.45 -5.39
CA ASP A 117 -5.40 -1.48 -4.37
C ASP A 117 -6.22 -2.72 -4.76
N ASP A 118 -5.54 -3.86 -4.80
CA ASP A 118 -6.16 -5.17 -4.93
C ASP A 118 -6.55 -5.69 -3.54
N SER A 119 -7.85 -5.85 -3.35
CA SER A 119 -8.57 -6.09 -2.11
C SER A 119 -8.61 -7.58 -1.77
N VAL A 120 -9.30 -7.96 -0.69
CA VAL A 120 -9.12 -9.29 -0.08
C VAL A 120 -9.86 -10.41 -0.81
N ASP A 121 -9.18 -11.55 -1.01
CA ASP A 121 -9.78 -12.77 -1.57
C ASP A 121 -10.59 -13.58 -0.55
N GLY A 122 -11.56 -14.34 -1.04
CA GLY A 122 -12.25 -15.39 -0.27
C GLY A 122 -12.96 -14.88 0.98
N VAL A 123 -13.42 -13.62 0.92
CA VAL A 123 -13.95 -12.92 2.07
C VAL A 123 -15.33 -13.45 2.48
N LYS A 124 -15.58 -13.39 3.79
CA LYS A 124 -16.90 -13.64 4.36
C LYS A 124 -17.32 -12.45 5.20
N ARG A 125 -18.57 -12.01 5.04
CA ARG A 125 -19.22 -11.04 5.93
C ARG A 125 -19.96 -11.79 7.02
N ASN A 126 -19.50 -11.67 8.27
CA ASN A 126 -20.11 -12.34 9.43
C ASN A 126 -20.35 -13.86 9.21
N GLY A 127 -19.44 -14.52 8.48
CA GLY A 127 -19.52 -15.96 8.16
C GLY A 127 -20.24 -16.30 6.85
N HIS A 128 -20.92 -15.35 6.22
CA HIS A 128 -21.55 -15.51 4.91
C HIS A 128 -20.57 -15.17 3.79
N ASP A 129 -20.51 -16.04 2.79
CA ASP A 129 -19.62 -15.84 1.65
C ASP A 129 -20.14 -14.71 0.75
N VAL A 130 -19.28 -13.73 0.48
CA VAL A 130 -19.58 -12.58 -0.38
C VAL A 130 -18.48 -12.34 -1.42
N HIS A 131 -17.48 -13.23 -1.50
CA HIS A 131 -16.24 -12.99 -2.24
C HIS A 131 -16.43 -12.79 -3.75
N GLU A 132 -17.45 -13.41 -4.34
CA GLU A 132 -17.71 -13.32 -5.78
C GLU A 132 -18.02 -11.89 -6.25
N ASN A 133 -18.49 -11.03 -5.33
CA ASN A 133 -18.97 -9.70 -5.69
C ASN A 133 -18.56 -8.61 -4.69
N ASN A 134 -17.75 -8.92 -3.69
CA ASN A 134 -17.25 -7.99 -2.69
C ASN A 134 -15.91 -8.51 -2.14
N PRO A 135 -15.03 -7.63 -1.64
CA PRO A 135 -15.11 -6.17 -1.70
C PRO A 135 -14.77 -5.59 -3.09
N VAL A 136 -14.90 -4.28 -3.25
CA VAL A 136 -14.44 -3.57 -4.44
C VAL A 136 -12.90 -3.43 -4.42
N GLU A 137 -12.29 -3.44 -5.60
CA GLU A 137 -10.94 -2.90 -5.80
C GLU A 137 -10.97 -1.38 -5.70
N GLU A 138 -9.93 -0.77 -5.15
CA GLU A 138 -9.96 0.65 -4.78
C GLU A 138 -8.99 1.47 -5.62
N PHE A 139 -9.39 2.68 -5.98
CA PHE A 139 -8.48 3.72 -6.47
C PHE A 139 -8.28 4.75 -5.37
N ASN A 140 -7.03 5.03 -5.02
CA ASN A 140 -6.67 5.81 -3.84
C ASN A 140 -5.75 6.97 -4.18
N VAL A 141 -5.87 8.07 -3.44
CA VAL A 141 -4.95 9.21 -3.51
C VAL A 141 -4.05 9.17 -2.28
N PHE A 142 -2.74 8.99 -2.50
CA PHE A 142 -1.74 8.87 -1.42
C PHE A 142 -1.10 10.22 -1.07
N GLY A 143 -1.60 11.33 -1.64
CA GLY A 143 -1.12 12.69 -1.38
C GLY A 143 -0.09 13.19 -2.39
N TYR A 144 0.84 14.03 -1.92
CA TYR A 144 1.75 14.80 -2.78
C TYR A 144 3.19 14.79 -2.23
N LEU A 145 4.17 14.90 -3.14
CA LEU A 145 5.59 15.06 -2.80
C LEU A 145 6.12 16.47 -3.05
N ASN A 146 5.30 17.37 -3.57
CA ASN A 146 5.67 18.76 -3.85
C ASN A 146 5.50 19.72 -2.66
N GLY A 147 5.21 19.20 -1.47
CA GLY A 147 4.93 20.00 -0.26
C GLY A 147 3.47 20.44 -0.09
N THR A 148 2.57 20.09 -1.02
CA THR A 148 1.12 20.28 -0.83
C THR A 148 0.64 19.40 0.31
N VAL A 149 -0.05 20.00 1.29
CA VAL A 149 -0.58 19.25 2.44
C VAL A 149 -1.93 18.66 2.08
N MET A 150 -2.05 17.34 2.22
CA MET A 150 -3.31 16.62 2.23
C MET A 150 -3.58 16.14 3.65
N ALA A 151 -4.78 16.41 4.18
CA ALA A 151 -5.12 16.17 5.58
C ALA A 151 -4.89 14.72 6.06
N ASN A 152 -4.99 13.77 5.14
CA ASN A 152 -4.96 12.33 5.41
C ASN A 152 -3.71 11.62 4.85
N GLN A 153 -2.73 12.35 4.31
CA GLN A 153 -1.51 11.73 3.80
C GLN A 153 -0.73 11.05 4.94
N GLY A 154 -0.39 9.78 4.76
CA GLY A 154 0.27 8.93 5.75
C GLY A 154 -0.66 8.35 6.83
N ALA A 155 -1.98 8.53 6.70
CA ALA A 155 -2.96 7.96 7.62
C ALA A 155 -3.18 6.45 7.38
N ASN A 156 -3.93 5.79 8.26
CA ASN A 156 -4.32 4.39 8.05
C ASN A 156 -5.61 4.34 7.22
N ILE A 157 -5.54 3.73 6.05
CA ILE A 157 -6.64 3.59 5.11
C ILE A 157 -7.15 2.15 5.03
N ARG A 158 -7.56 1.56 6.17
CA ARG A 158 -8.52 0.43 6.27
C ARG A 158 -7.94 -0.94 6.61
N TYR A 159 -7.05 -1.48 5.76
CA TYR A 159 -6.67 -2.90 5.82
C TYR A 159 -5.93 -3.23 7.13
N PRO A 160 -6.22 -4.37 7.78
CA PRO A 160 -7.06 -5.49 7.35
C PRO A 160 -8.47 -5.47 7.94
N ARG A 161 -8.95 -4.32 8.40
CA ARG A 161 -10.14 -4.24 9.24
C ARG A 161 -11.37 -3.82 8.47
N CYS A 162 -11.19 -2.88 7.54
CA CYS A 162 -12.28 -2.26 6.80
C CYS A 162 -12.10 -2.50 5.30
N PHE A 163 -13.20 -2.63 4.58
CA PHE A 163 -13.21 -2.94 3.16
C PHE A 163 -14.40 -2.26 2.50
N ALA A 164 -14.22 -1.75 1.28
CA ALA A 164 -15.27 -1.04 0.56
C ALA A 164 -16.27 -2.00 -0.13
N VAL A 165 -17.56 -1.68 -0.05
CA VAL A 165 -18.65 -2.45 -0.65
C VAL A 165 -18.74 -2.23 -2.15
N TRP A 166 -18.96 -3.30 -2.91
CA TRP A 166 -19.29 -3.29 -4.33
C TRP A 166 -20.77 -3.64 -4.58
N GLN A 167 -21.17 -4.91 -4.39
CA GLN A 167 -22.56 -5.33 -4.56
C GLN A 167 -23.29 -5.41 -3.22
N VAL A 168 -24.05 -4.36 -2.92
CA VAL A 168 -24.85 -4.21 -1.70
C VAL A 168 -25.87 -5.35 -1.54
N ASP A 169 -26.52 -5.78 -2.63
CA ASP A 169 -27.56 -6.80 -2.62
C ASP A 169 -27.04 -8.22 -2.34
N LYS A 170 -25.71 -8.42 -2.38
CA LYS A 170 -25.06 -9.69 -2.02
C LYS A 170 -24.64 -9.76 -0.57
N ILE A 171 -24.79 -8.67 0.18
CA ILE A 171 -24.51 -8.62 1.61
C ILE A 171 -25.82 -8.83 2.36
N LEU A 172 -25.83 -9.72 3.35
CA LEU A 172 -26.96 -9.87 4.27
C LEU A 172 -27.00 -8.69 5.25
N ASP A 173 -28.21 -8.34 5.72
CA ASP A 173 -28.43 -7.21 6.64
C ASP A 173 -27.81 -5.90 6.11
N ASN A 174 -28.05 -5.62 4.82
CA ASN A 174 -27.43 -4.54 4.06
C ASN A 174 -28.10 -3.16 4.24
N ASP A 175 -28.92 -2.99 5.26
CA ASP A 175 -29.63 -1.74 5.52
C ASP A 175 -28.64 -0.58 5.70
N GLY A 176 -28.78 0.45 4.87
CA GLY A 176 -27.91 1.63 4.90
C GLY A 176 -26.50 1.41 4.36
N LEU A 177 -26.23 0.28 3.70
CA LEU A 177 -25.02 0.09 2.90
C LEU A 177 -25.19 0.74 1.51
N VAL A 178 -24.11 1.34 1.03
CA VAL A 178 -24.01 1.89 -0.33
C VAL A 178 -22.67 1.44 -0.92
N ILE A 179 -22.55 1.49 -2.25
CA ILE A 179 -21.27 1.24 -2.93
C ILE A 179 -20.21 2.19 -2.35
N THR A 180 -18.97 1.72 -2.23
CA THR A 180 -17.79 2.36 -1.63
C THR A 180 -17.84 2.62 -0.13
N LYS A 181 -18.98 2.43 0.54
CA LYS A 181 -19.04 2.46 2.01
C LYS A 181 -18.12 1.38 2.57
N GLN A 182 -17.31 1.76 3.55
CA GLN A 182 -16.46 0.81 4.25
C GLN A 182 -17.21 0.08 5.34
N ILE A 183 -17.00 -1.23 5.39
CA ILE A 183 -17.57 -2.12 6.39
C ILE A 183 -16.49 -3.02 6.98
N SER A 184 -16.75 -3.56 8.16
CA SER A 184 -15.97 -4.69 8.64
C SER A 184 -16.34 -5.94 7.83
N MET A 185 -15.47 -6.93 7.73
CA MET A 185 -15.88 -8.24 7.21
C MET A 185 -16.25 -9.21 8.35
N GLN A 186 -15.78 -8.93 9.55
CA GLN A 186 -16.11 -9.70 10.73
C GLN A 186 -16.35 -8.76 11.91
N GLU A 187 -17.62 -8.57 12.26
CA GLU A 187 -17.98 -7.68 13.35
C GLU A 187 -17.71 -8.31 14.71
N ASN A 188 -17.34 -7.45 15.65
CA ASN A 188 -17.24 -7.79 17.06
C ASN A 188 -17.55 -6.55 17.92
N THR A 189 -17.36 -6.65 19.23
CA THR A 189 -17.68 -5.57 20.18
C THR A 189 -16.87 -4.28 19.96
N THR A 190 -15.76 -4.33 19.21
CA THR A 190 -14.84 -3.20 18.99
C THR A 190 -14.64 -2.81 17.53
N LEU A 191 -15.02 -3.69 16.59
CA LEU A 191 -14.92 -3.43 15.16
C LEU A 191 -16.29 -3.69 14.53
N GLN A 192 -17.00 -2.60 14.27
CA GLN A 192 -18.29 -2.59 13.58
C GLN A 192 -18.17 -1.71 12.33
N ASP A 193 -19.17 -1.75 11.46
CA ASP A 193 -19.21 -0.85 10.29
C ASP A 193 -19.12 0.63 10.68
N GLY A 194 -19.70 1.00 11.83
CA GLY A 194 -19.57 2.35 12.39
C GLY A 194 -18.12 2.71 12.70
N THR A 195 -17.33 1.77 13.22
CA THR A 195 -15.89 1.95 13.46
C THR A 195 -15.15 2.18 12.14
N CYS A 196 -15.49 1.42 11.09
CA CYS A 196 -14.92 1.62 9.76
C CYS A 196 -15.25 3.01 9.19
N ALA A 197 -16.46 3.49 9.41
CA ALA A 197 -16.88 4.82 8.94
C ALA A 197 -16.27 5.98 9.73
N SER A 198 -15.96 5.81 11.03
CA SER A 198 -15.45 6.88 11.89
C SER A 198 -13.93 6.94 11.99
N ASP A 199 -13.27 5.78 12.00
CA ASP A 199 -11.86 5.67 12.40
C ASP A 199 -10.92 5.45 11.21
N TYR A 200 -11.49 5.20 10.01
CA TYR A 200 -10.74 4.95 8.78
C TYR A 200 -11.25 5.86 7.66
N ILE A 201 -10.38 6.11 6.69
CA ILE A 201 -10.66 7.03 5.59
C ILE A 201 -11.26 6.24 4.42
N PRO A 202 -12.42 6.61 3.85
CA PRO A 202 -13.02 6.01 2.64
C PRO A 202 -12.10 6.10 1.41
N PRO A 203 -12.26 5.21 0.39
CA PRO A 203 -11.68 5.47 -0.93
C PRO A 203 -12.34 6.72 -1.54
N ASP A 204 -11.58 7.49 -2.32
CA ASP A 204 -12.05 8.72 -2.97
C ASP A 204 -12.97 8.47 -4.19
#